data_AF-A0A381S2N1-F1
#
_entry.id   AF-A0A381S2N1-F1
#
_cell.length_a   1.000
_cell.length_b   1.000
_cell.length_c   1.000
_cell.angle_alpha   90.00
_cell.angle_beta   90.00
_cell.angle_gamma   90.00
#
_symmetry.space_group_name_H-M   'P 1'
#
loop_
_entity.id
_entity.type
_entity.pdbx_description
1 polymer ?
#
loop_
_entity_poly.entity_id
_entity_poly.type
_entity_poly.pdbx_seq_one_letter_code
_entity_poly.pdbx_strand_id
1 'polypeptide(L)'
;VFENVAEHLDEAVRLSERCPEKYQIPCFQALIRVLAQSDSLPAQNGNRDAHHLAANGETSASPIKGPYLNLGSTGQQPSERGPIFLDQHQIPEPSISRIYHLDGDSYRVIVKDLKEKTNSKKQVKLALLLGVGGLLAGGQPVFSKERLIEVCREYGAYDAPNFASHMKKQRDMFIAHGNDWSLTVPAQQRAAEAIKELAS
;
A
#
# COMPACT_ATOMS: atom_id res chain seq x y z
N VAL A 1 -15.62 -17.90 -14.87
CA VAL A 1 -14.94 -16.70 -14.32
C VAL A 1 -15.09 -15.45 -15.20
N PHE A 2 -15.55 -15.56 -16.46
CA PHE A 2 -15.87 -14.38 -17.29
C PHE A 2 -17.17 -14.53 -18.10
N GLU A 3 -18.01 -15.52 -17.76
CA GLU A 3 -19.23 -15.81 -18.53
C GLU A 3 -20.20 -14.63 -18.49
N ASN A 4 -20.35 -14.00 -17.32
CA ASN A 4 -21.20 -12.82 -17.15
C ASN A 4 -20.69 -11.57 -17.90
N VAL A 5 -19.36 -11.43 -18.00
CA VAL A 5 -18.74 -10.32 -18.75
C VAL A 5 -18.97 -10.50 -20.24
N ALA A 6 -18.85 -11.72 -20.76
CA ALA A 6 -19.08 -12.02 -22.17
C ALA A 6 -20.56 -11.80 -22.56
N GLU A 7 -21.50 -12.15 -21.69
CA GLU A 7 -22.94 -11.98 -21.94
C GLU A 7 -23.38 -10.51 -22.01
N HIS A 8 -22.80 -9.64 -21.18
CA HIS A 8 -23.21 -8.24 -21.05
C HIS A 8 -22.25 -7.23 -21.70
N LEU A 9 -21.26 -7.72 -22.46
CA LEU A 9 -20.23 -6.87 -23.07
C LEU A 9 -20.84 -5.86 -24.06
N ASP A 10 -21.74 -6.32 -24.92
CA ASP A 10 -22.38 -5.47 -25.94
C ASP A 10 -23.22 -4.36 -25.30
N GLU A 11 -23.86 -4.66 -24.17
CA GLU A 11 -24.62 -3.66 -23.42
C GLU A 11 -23.69 -2.63 -22.76
N ALA A 12 -22.57 -3.07 -22.20
CA ALA A 12 -21.57 -2.16 -21.61
C ALA A 12 -20.96 -1.21 -22.65
N VAL A 13 -20.70 -1.68 -23.87
CA VAL A 13 -20.26 -0.85 -25.00
C VAL A 13 -21.34 0.16 -25.38
N ARG A 14 -22.58 -0.30 -25.56
CA ARG A 14 -23.71 0.60 -25.89
C ARG A 14 -23.92 1.70 -24.86
N LEU A 15 -23.74 1.40 -23.57
CA LEU A 15 -23.89 2.37 -22.49
C LEU A 15 -22.74 3.38 -22.44
N SER A 16 -21.50 2.93 -22.68
CA SER A 16 -20.35 3.81 -22.68
C SER A 16 -20.35 4.80 -23.85
N GLU A 17 -20.81 4.38 -25.03
CA GLU A 17 -20.95 5.25 -26.21
C GLU A 17 -21.97 6.40 -26.03
N ARG A 18 -22.92 6.24 -25.10
CA ARG A 18 -23.88 7.30 -24.75
C ARG A 18 -23.26 8.39 -23.88
N CYS A 19 -22.08 8.16 -23.33
CA CYS A 19 -21.36 9.18 -22.58
C CYS A 19 -20.64 10.16 -23.53
N PRO A 20 -20.46 11.43 -23.11
CA PRO A 20 -19.54 12.35 -23.81
C PRO A 20 -18.16 11.73 -23.96
N GLU A 21 -17.46 11.99 -25.07
CA GLU A 21 -16.19 11.34 -25.47
C GLU A 21 -15.16 11.24 -24.34
N LYS A 22 -14.98 12.32 -23.57
CA LYS A 22 -14.08 12.39 -22.40
C LYS A 22 -14.41 11.40 -21.27
N TYR A 23 -15.59 10.79 -21.26
CA TYR A 23 -16.06 9.89 -20.21
C TYR A 23 -16.37 8.48 -20.72
N GLN A 24 -16.28 8.21 -22.02
CA GLN A 24 -16.61 6.89 -22.58
C GLN A 24 -15.70 5.80 -22.03
N ILE A 25 -14.38 6.01 -22.04
CA ILE A 25 -13.39 5.06 -21.53
C ILE A 25 -13.56 4.85 -20.01
N PRO A 26 -13.63 5.89 -19.16
CA PRO A 26 -13.91 5.72 -17.73
C PRO A 26 -15.22 4.99 -17.44
N CYS A 27 -16.29 5.28 -18.20
CA CYS A 27 -17.58 4.64 -18.02
C CYS A 27 -17.54 3.15 -18.39
N PHE A 28 -16.93 2.82 -19.54
CA PHE A 28 -16.76 1.43 -19.97
C PHE A 28 -15.97 0.62 -18.94
N GLN A 29 -14.85 1.15 -18.45
CA GLN A 29 -14.04 0.50 -17.42
C GLN A 29 -14.82 0.25 -16.13
N ALA A 30 -15.65 1.20 -15.70
CA ALA A 30 -16.50 1.05 -14.53
C ALA A 30 -17.55 -0.07 -14.73
N LEU A 31 -18.18 -0.13 -15.89
CA LEU A 31 -19.18 -1.15 -16.23
C LEU A 31 -18.58 -2.57 -16.24
N ILE A 32 -17.42 -2.76 -16.89
CA ILE A 32 -16.72 -4.05 -16.91
C ILE A 32 -16.32 -4.50 -15.50
N ARG A 33 -15.90 -3.56 -14.64
CA ARG A 33 -15.55 -3.86 -13.24
C ARG A 33 -16.76 -4.37 -12.45
N VAL A 34 -17.94 -3.79 -12.64
CA VAL A 34 -19.18 -4.24 -11.97
C VAL A 34 -19.59 -5.63 -12.48
N LEU A 35 -19.51 -5.88 -13.79
CA LEU A 35 -19.85 -7.17 -14.38
C LEU A 35 -18.93 -8.30 -13.89
N ALA A 36 -17.62 -8.02 -13.77
CA ALA A 36 -16.63 -8.97 -13.27
C ALA A 36 -16.77 -9.26 -11.75
N GLN A 37 -17.37 -8.35 -10.98
CA GLN A 37 -17.64 -8.53 -9.55
C GLN A 37 -18.97 -9.24 -9.26
N SER A 38 -19.84 -9.40 -10.25
CA SER A 38 -21.13 -10.06 -10.07
C SER A 38 -21.00 -11.59 -9.92
N ASP A 39 -19.84 -12.17 -10.24
CA ASP A 39 -19.48 -13.58 -9.96
C ASP A 39 -19.24 -13.85 -8.45
N SER A 40 -19.13 -12.81 -7.60
CA SER A 40 -18.79 -12.94 -6.18
C SER A 40 -19.90 -12.57 -5.18
N LEU A 41 -21.14 -12.41 -5.64
CA LEU A 41 -22.30 -12.31 -4.74
C LEU A 41 -23.06 -13.64 -4.67
N PRO A 42 -23.24 -14.24 -3.49
CA PRO A 42 -24.14 -15.38 -3.35
C PRO A 42 -25.56 -14.90 -3.65
N ALA A 43 -26.23 -15.59 -4.56
CA ALA A 43 -27.65 -15.43 -4.82
C ALA A 43 -28.42 -15.52 -3.49
N GLN A 44 -28.97 -14.40 -3.01
CA GLN A 44 -29.99 -14.43 -1.98
C GLN A 44 -31.26 -15.01 -2.60
N ASN A 45 -31.50 -16.30 -2.32
CA ASN A 45 -32.85 -16.84 -2.34
C ASN A 45 -33.03 -17.68 -1.07
N GLY A 46 -33.97 -17.26 -0.23
CA GLY A 46 -34.14 -17.79 1.12
C GLY A 46 -34.76 -19.18 1.16
N ASN A 47 -34.38 -19.99 2.15
CA ASN A 47 -35.30 -20.63 3.10
C ASN A 47 -34.52 -21.36 4.21
N ARG A 48 -34.79 -20.95 5.45
CA ARG A 48 -34.93 -21.72 6.70
C ARG A 48 -34.07 -22.96 7.06
N ASP A 49 -33.59 -22.85 8.29
CA ASP A 49 -33.53 -23.85 9.38
C ASP A 49 -32.24 -24.66 9.65
N ALA A 50 -31.71 -24.35 10.85
CA ALA A 50 -31.35 -25.27 11.94
C ALA A 50 -30.00 -26.00 11.97
N HIS A 51 -29.19 -25.56 12.96
CA HIS A 51 -28.41 -26.34 13.94
C HIS A 51 -27.44 -27.42 13.46
N HIS A 52 -26.15 -27.33 13.85
CA HIS A 52 -25.55 -28.22 14.88
C HIS A 52 -24.08 -27.86 15.17
N LEU A 53 -23.65 -28.21 16.38
CA LEU A 53 -22.43 -27.90 17.10
C LEU A 53 -21.16 -28.66 16.64
N ALA A 54 -20.02 -28.04 16.99
CA ALA A 54 -18.76 -28.60 17.51
C ALA A 54 -17.92 -29.56 16.64
N ALA A 55 -16.62 -29.26 16.50
CA ALA A 55 -15.55 -29.91 17.27
C ALA A 55 -14.16 -29.66 16.64
N ASN A 56 -13.16 -29.58 17.53
CA ASN A 56 -11.72 -29.48 17.27
C ASN A 56 -11.14 -30.67 16.51
N GLY A 57 -10.01 -30.43 15.81
CA GLY A 57 -9.09 -31.47 15.33
C GLY A 57 -7.81 -30.86 14.78
N GLU A 58 -6.68 -31.18 15.43
CA GLU A 58 -5.33 -30.69 15.16
C GLU A 58 -4.65 -31.32 13.92
N THR A 59 -3.52 -30.70 13.56
CA THR A 59 -2.30 -31.29 12.95
C THR A 59 -2.19 -31.26 11.42
N SER A 60 -1.28 -30.44 10.90
CA SER A 60 -0.02 -30.94 10.28
C SER A 60 0.77 -29.80 9.63
N ALA A 61 2.03 -29.68 10.03
CA ALA A 61 3.03 -28.84 9.42
C ALA A 61 3.53 -29.45 8.10
N SER A 62 3.79 -28.62 7.08
CA SER A 62 5.08 -28.59 6.36
C SER A 62 5.10 -27.62 5.17
N PRO A 63 6.30 -27.18 4.74
CA PRO A 63 6.56 -25.88 4.13
C PRO A 63 6.61 -25.95 2.60
N ILE A 64 6.10 -24.92 1.92
CA ILE A 64 6.31 -24.79 0.47
C ILE A 64 7.03 -23.48 0.17
N LYS A 65 8.27 -23.68 -0.30
CA LYS A 65 9.16 -22.72 -0.94
C LYS A 65 8.42 -22.04 -2.11
N GLY A 66 8.29 -20.72 -2.07
CA GLY A 66 7.86 -19.94 -3.23
C GLY A 66 9.04 -19.69 -4.18
N PRO A 67 8.91 -19.94 -5.49
CA PRO A 67 9.85 -19.42 -6.46
C PRO A 67 9.50 -17.96 -6.81
N TYR A 68 10.55 -17.19 -7.01
CA TYR A 68 10.54 -15.79 -7.40
C TYR A 68 9.96 -15.56 -8.81
N LEU A 69 9.55 -14.30 -9.01
CA LEU A 69 9.29 -13.57 -10.25
C LEU A 69 7.86 -13.68 -10.79
N ASN A 70 7.12 -12.58 -10.60
CA ASN A 70 6.28 -12.07 -11.68
C ASN A 70 6.52 -10.56 -11.82
N LEU A 71 7.25 -10.21 -12.87
CA LEU A 71 7.47 -8.85 -13.36
C LEU A 71 6.48 -8.64 -14.51
N GLY A 72 5.62 -7.63 -14.38
CA GLY A 72 4.78 -7.14 -15.47
C GLY A 72 3.28 -7.31 -15.23
N SER A 73 2.67 -6.32 -14.58
CA SER A 73 1.27 -5.96 -14.81
C SER A 73 1.04 -4.53 -14.33
N THR A 74 1.19 -3.60 -15.26
CA THR A 74 0.63 -2.24 -15.18
C THR A 74 -0.88 -2.34 -15.26
N GLY A 75 -1.49 -2.60 -14.11
CA GLY A 75 -2.90 -2.45 -13.84
C GLY A 75 -3.00 -2.22 -12.34
N GLN A 76 -3.25 -0.98 -11.93
CA GLN A 76 -3.43 -0.59 -10.53
C GLN A 76 -4.66 -1.31 -9.96
N GLN A 77 -4.49 -2.58 -9.59
CA GLN A 77 -5.20 -3.13 -8.45
C GLN A 77 -4.67 -2.38 -7.23
N PRO A 78 -5.54 -1.81 -6.36
CA PRO A 78 -5.07 -1.26 -5.10
C PRO A 78 -4.30 -2.36 -4.38
N SER A 79 -3.03 -2.10 -4.08
CA SER A 79 -2.19 -3.11 -3.44
C SER A 79 -2.78 -3.48 -2.07
N GLU A 80 -3.19 -4.74 -1.91
CA GLU A 80 -3.71 -5.28 -0.64
C GLU A 80 -2.69 -5.18 0.52
N ARG A 81 -1.40 -5.06 0.20
CA ARG A 81 -0.34 -4.99 1.22
C ARG A 81 -0.38 -3.76 2.10
N GLY A 82 -0.90 -2.64 1.59
CA GLY A 82 -1.06 -1.41 2.38
C GLY A 82 -2.07 -1.62 3.52
N PRO A 83 -3.32 -1.98 3.21
CA PRO A 83 -4.33 -2.34 4.21
C PRO A 83 -3.88 -3.44 5.17
N ILE A 84 -3.22 -4.49 4.69
CA ILE A 84 -2.69 -5.57 5.54
C ILE A 84 -1.67 -5.03 6.55
N PHE A 85 -0.75 -4.15 6.14
CA PHE A 85 0.21 -3.53 7.04
C PHE A 85 -0.49 -2.69 8.13
N LEU A 86 -1.50 -1.90 7.74
CA LEU A 86 -2.25 -1.08 8.70
C LEU A 86 -2.97 -1.94 9.73
N ASP A 87 -3.62 -3.02 9.29
CA ASP A 87 -4.31 -3.96 10.18
C ASP A 87 -3.34 -4.70 11.10
N GLN A 88 -2.26 -5.28 10.54
CA GLN A 88 -1.23 -6.00 11.29
C GLN A 88 -0.63 -5.15 12.41
N HIS A 89 -0.41 -3.87 12.15
CA HIS A 89 0.15 -2.94 13.13
C HIS A 89 -0.92 -2.16 13.89
N GLN A 90 -2.22 -2.41 13.69
CA GLN A 90 -3.32 -1.71 14.36
C GLN A 90 -3.20 -0.17 14.22
N ILE A 91 -2.98 0.30 13.00
CA ILE A 91 -2.89 1.72 12.66
C ILE A 91 -4.24 2.16 12.10
N PRO A 92 -5.01 3.00 12.82
CA PRO A 92 -6.27 3.52 12.31
C PRO A 92 -6.07 4.36 11.05
N GLU A 93 -6.97 4.24 10.07
CA GLU A 93 -6.94 5.09 8.86
C GLU A 93 -6.88 6.61 9.16
N PRO A 94 -7.58 7.15 10.19
CA PRO A 94 -7.44 8.56 10.56
C PRO A 94 -6.01 8.96 10.96
N SER A 95 -5.20 8.02 11.47
CA SER A 95 -3.79 8.27 11.80
C SER A 95 -2.96 8.48 10.54
N ILE A 96 -3.26 7.75 9.46
CA ILE A 96 -2.59 7.91 8.17
C ILE A 96 -2.89 9.28 7.57
N SER A 97 -4.14 9.73 7.62
CA SER A 97 -4.55 11.05 7.10
C SER A 97 -3.91 12.23 7.84
N ARG A 98 -3.42 12.03 9.07
CA ARG A 98 -2.67 13.06 9.84
C ARG A 98 -1.20 13.13 9.43
N ILE A 99 -0.66 12.05 8.89
CA ILE A 99 0.77 11.89 8.60
C ILE A 99 1.06 12.07 7.12
N TYR A 100 0.13 11.63 6.28
CA TYR A 100 0.29 11.66 4.84
C TYR A 100 -0.87 12.40 4.16
N HIS A 101 -0.54 12.96 3.00
CA HIS A 101 -1.49 13.39 1.99
C HIS A 101 -1.28 12.53 0.75
N LEU A 102 -2.35 11.98 0.19
CA LEU A 102 -2.30 11.28 -1.09
C LEU A 102 -2.32 12.33 -2.21
N ASP A 103 -1.20 12.46 -2.93
CA ASP A 103 -1.01 13.36 -4.05
C ASP A 103 -0.86 12.53 -5.33
N GLY A 104 -1.94 12.45 -6.11
CA GLY A 104 -2.07 11.51 -7.22
C GLY A 104 -1.92 10.06 -6.76
N ASP A 105 -0.88 9.39 -7.24
CA ASP A 105 -0.56 7.99 -6.93
C ASP A 105 0.51 7.84 -5.82
N SER A 106 0.85 8.92 -5.10
CA SER A 106 1.94 8.90 -4.12
C SER A 106 1.56 9.53 -2.79
N TYR A 107 2.01 8.93 -1.69
CA TYR A 107 1.86 9.52 -0.37
C TYR A 107 2.99 10.51 -0.08
N ARG A 108 2.61 11.76 0.25
CA ARG A 108 3.52 12.81 0.73
C ARG A 108 3.39 12.97 2.24
N VAL A 109 4.51 13.04 2.95
CA VAL A 109 4.54 13.29 4.40
C VAL A 109 4.15 14.75 4.68
N ILE A 110 3.21 14.97 5.61
CA ILE A 110 2.67 16.30 5.97
C ILE A 110 2.79 16.64 7.45
N VAL A 111 3.45 15.79 8.24
CA VAL A 111 3.62 15.98 9.68
C VAL A 111 4.40 17.27 9.96
N LYS A 112 3.96 18.11 10.89
CA LYS A 112 4.67 19.36 11.23
C LYS A 112 5.93 19.12 12.08
N ASP A 113 5.86 18.23 13.06
CA ASP A 113 6.97 17.89 13.94
C ASP A 113 7.21 16.37 13.94
N LEU A 114 8.43 15.97 13.56
CA LEU A 114 8.87 14.58 13.55
C LEU A 114 9.14 14.02 14.96
N LYS A 115 9.06 14.84 16.01
CA LYS A 115 9.40 14.47 17.40
C LYS A 115 10.83 13.94 17.50
N GLU A 116 11.77 14.54 16.76
CA GLU A 116 13.17 14.13 16.74
C GLU A 116 14.13 15.30 16.95
N LYS A 117 15.13 15.08 17.82
CA LYS A 117 16.08 16.13 18.24
C LYS A 117 17.23 16.36 17.27
N THR A 118 17.65 15.33 16.51
CA THR A 118 18.85 15.40 15.66
C THR A 118 18.51 15.17 14.20
N ASN A 119 19.28 15.79 13.30
CA ASN A 119 19.10 15.63 11.86
C ASN A 119 19.24 14.17 11.43
N SER A 120 20.20 13.44 12.00
CA SER A 120 20.37 12.01 11.75
C SER A 120 19.10 11.20 12.09
N LYS A 121 18.46 11.46 13.23
CA LYS A 121 17.20 10.78 13.60
C LYS A 121 16.03 11.21 12.73
N LYS A 122 15.93 12.50 12.39
CA LYS A 122 14.93 13.02 11.44
C LYS A 122 15.05 12.33 10.07
N GLN A 123 16.26 12.21 9.53
CA GLN A 123 16.52 11.52 8.26
C GLN A 123 16.04 10.07 8.29
N VAL A 124 16.36 9.33 9.36
CA VAL A 124 15.89 7.95 9.54
C VAL A 124 14.37 7.88 9.63
N LYS A 125 13.74 8.73 10.46
CA LYS A 125 12.28 8.74 10.60
C LYS A 125 11.58 9.08 9.28
N LEU A 126 12.09 10.04 8.51
CA LEU A 126 11.58 10.35 7.17
C LEU A 126 11.74 9.18 6.19
N ALA A 127 12.88 8.48 6.22
CA ALA A 127 13.09 7.29 5.40
C ALA A 127 12.07 6.17 5.73
N LEU A 128 11.80 5.95 7.02
CA LEU A 128 10.76 5.01 7.46
C LEU A 128 9.38 5.39 6.93
N LEU A 129 9.01 6.66 7.04
CA LEU A 129 7.71 7.16 6.56
C LEU A 129 7.59 7.06 5.03
N LEU A 130 8.64 7.39 4.28
CA LEU A 130 8.65 7.25 2.83
C LEU A 130 8.49 5.80 2.39
N GLY A 131 9.18 4.87 3.04
CA GLY A 131 9.00 3.44 2.77
C GLY A 131 7.57 2.97 3.00
N VAL A 132 6.94 3.38 4.11
CA VAL A 132 5.51 3.06 4.32
C VAL A 132 4.62 3.75 3.27
N GLY A 133 4.91 4.98 2.87
CA GLY A 133 4.20 5.64 1.77
C GLY A 133 4.23 4.84 0.47
N GLY A 134 5.39 4.27 0.12
CA GLY A 134 5.52 3.35 -1.02
C GLY A 134 4.71 2.06 -0.84
N LEU A 135 4.68 1.52 0.38
CA LEU A 135 3.90 0.32 0.71
C LEU A 135 2.40 0.56 0.57
N LEU A 136 1.92 1.72 1.01
CA LEU A 136 0.51 2.10 0.95
C LEU A 136 0.07 2.38 -0.49
N ALA A 137 0.91 3.03 -1.31
CA ALA A 137 0.57 3.36 -2.69
C ALA A 137 0.75 2.18 -3.67
N GLY A 138 1.90 1.50 -3.59
CA GLY A 138 2.35 0.52 -4.58
C GLY A 138 2.63 -0.88 -4.03
N GLY A 139 2.40 -1.13 -2.74
CA GLY A 139 2.56 -2.46 -2.15
C GLY A 139 3.99 -2.89 -1.87
N GLN A 140 4.93 -1.98 -2.00
CA GLN A 140 6.35 -2.24 -1.77
C GLN A 140 6.91 -1.16 -0.84
N PRO A 141 7.62 -1.52 0.24
CA PRO A 141 8.11 -0.56 1.21
C PRO A 141 9.40 0.10 0.71
N VAL A 142 9.33 0.77 -0.45
CA VAL A 142 10.46 1.31 -1.19
C VAL A 142 10.35 2.83 -1.35
N PHE A 143 11.49 3.50 -1.42
CA PHE A 143 11.58 4.93 -1.70
C PHE A 143 12.90 5.26 -2.38
N SER A 144 12.92 6.33 -3.19
CA SER A 144 14.15 6.78 -3.83
C SER A 144 15.00 7.67 -2.92
N LYS A 145 16.31 7.63 -3.14
CA LYS A 145 17.26 8.49 -2.43
C LYS A 145 16.97 9.98 -2.67
N GLU A 146 16.62 10.39 -3.89
CA GLU A 146 16.28 11.77 -4.23
C GLU A 146 15.08 12.23 -3.43
N ARG A 147 14.05 11.38 -3.35
CA ARG A 147 12.85 11.71 -2.60
C ARG A 147 13.14 11.89 -1.12
N LEU A 148 14.00 11.05 -0.54
CA LEU A 148 14.45 11.23 0.83
C LEU A 148 15.23 12.54 1.01
N ILE A 149 16.09 12.90 0.06
CA ILE A 149 16.85 14.17 0.10
C ILE A 149 15.91 15.38 0.05
N GLU A 150 14.93 15.38 -0.87
CA GLU A 150 13.92 16.43 -0.99
C GLU A 150 13.18 16.63 0.32
N VAL A 151 12.60 15.56 0.88
CA VAL A 151 11.85 15.64 2.13
C VAL A 151 12.77 16.03 3.29
N CYS A 152 14.01 15.53 3.34
CA CYS A 152 14.97 16.00 4.34
C CYS A 152 15.25 17.50 4.24
N ARG A 153 15.25 18.10 3.04
CA ARG A 153 15.42 19.56 2.87
C ARG A 153 14.18 20.31 3.33
N GLU A 154 12.99 19.84 2.98
CA GLU A 154 11.71 20.43 3.43
C GLU A 154 11.63 20.50 4.97
N TYR A 155 12.18 19.49 5.65
CA TYR A 155 12.19 19.40 7.12
C TYR A 155 13.45 20.00 7.78
N GLY A 156 14.34 20.65 7.01
CA GLY A 156 15.59 21.23 7.53
C GLY A 156 16.55 20.19 8.13
N ALA A 157 16.42 18.92 7.75
CA ALA A 157 17.19 17.80 8.27
C ALA A 157 18.30 17.32 7.32
N TYR A 158 18.38 17.88 6.10
CA TYR A 158 19.39 17.49 5.12
C TYR A 158 20.77 18.04 5.48
N ASP A 159 21.72 17.13 5.70
CA ASP A 159 23.12 17.41 5.97
C ASP A 159 23.95 16.76 4.86
N ALA A 160 24.29 17.51 3.80
CA ALA A 160 24.93 16.94 2.62
C ALA A 160 26.26 16.21 2.91
N PRO A 161 27.19 16.76 3.73
CA PRO A 161 28.41 16.05 4.12
C PRO A 161 28.15 14.72 4.84
N ASN A 162 27.15 14.66 5.72
CA ASN A 162 26.96 13.51 6.61
C ASN A 162 25.85 12.54 6.19
N PHE A 163 24.99 12.92 5.24
CA PHE A 163 23.80 12.16 4.85
C PHE A 163 24.14 10.72 4.45
N ALA A 164 25.10 10.55 3.53
CA ALA A 164 25.50 9.23 3.07
C ALA A 164 26.05 8.37 4.22
N SER A 165 26.83 8.97 5.12
CA SER A 165 27.38 8.32 6.31
C SER A 165 26.30 7.93 7.31
N HIS A 166 25.30 8.79 7.54
CA HIS A 166 24.17 8.49 8.42
C HIS A 166 23.36 7.32 7.90
N MET A 167 22.99 7.33 6.62
CA MET A 167 22.18 6.26 6.05
C MET A 167 22.96 4.94 5.92
N LYS A 168 24.27 4.99 5.60
CA LYS A 168 25.13 3.80 5.57
C LYS A 168 25.23 3.09 6.93
N LYS A 169 25.02 3.80 8.04
CA LYS A 169 25.00 3.18 9.39
C LYS A 169 23.72 2.39 9.67
N GLN A 170 22.67 2.58 8.87
CA GLN A 170 21.34 2.00 9.09
C GLN A 170 21.04 0.85 8.09
N ARG A 171 22.06 0.10 7.68
CA ARG A 171 21.93 -1.00 6.69
C ARG A 171 21.11 -2.19 7.18
N ASP A 172 20.92 -2.30 8.49
CA ASP A 172 20.00 -3.23 9.14
C ASP A 172 18.54 -2.85 8.89
N MET A 173 18.26 -1.56 8.68
CA MET A 173 16.92 -1.05 8.43
C MET A 173 16.63 -0.80 6.95
N PHE A 174 17.64 -0.39 6.18
CA PHE A 174 17.47 0.00 4.77
C PHE A 174 18.39 -0.80 3.84
N ILE A 175 17.81 -1.51 2.88
CA ILE A 175 18.56 -2.23 1.85
C ILE A 175 18.59 -1.36 0.58
N ALA A 176 19.78 -1.09 0.08
CA ALA A 176 19.97 -0.27 -1.11
C ALA A 176 19.93 -1.09 -2.41
N HIS A 177 19.17 -0.61 -3.39
CA HIS A 177 19.00 -1.17 -4.74
C HIS A 177 19.24 -0.06 -5.77
N GLY A 178 20.51 0.16 -6.12
CA GLY A 178 20.89 1.29 -6.96
C GLY A 178 20.53 2.61 -6.28
N ASN A 179 19.51 3.28 -6.79
CA ASN A 179 19.05 4.57 -6.28
C ASN A 179 17.86 4.48 -5.31
N ASP A 180 17.22 3.32 -5.24
CA ASP A 180 16.05 3.07 -4.41
C ASP A 180 16.43 2.25 -3.19
N TRP A 181 15.81 2.54 -2.05
CA TRP A 181 16.00 1.81 -0.81
C TRP A 181 14.70 1.13 -0.38
N SER A 182 14.82 -0.06 0.20
CA SER A 182 13.70 -0.81 0.74
C SER A 182 13.81 -0.97 2.26
N LEU A 183 12.66 -0.99 2.95
CA LEU A 183 12.61 -1.27 4.38
C LEU A 183 12.72 -2.77 4.65
N THR A 184 13.59 -3.15 5.57
CA THR A 184 13.57 -4.48 6.18
C THR A 184 12.32 -4.67 7.05
N VAL A 185 11.99 -5.91 7.42
CA VAL A 185 10.86 -6.20 8.32
C VAL A 185 10.99 -5.46 9.67
N PRO A 186 12.16 -5.45 10.35
CA PRO A 186 12.33 -4.64 11.56
C PRO A 186 12.12 -3.14 11.33
N ALA A 187 12.52 -2.60 10.16
CA ALA A 187 12.28 -1.21 9.83
C ALA A 187 10.79 -0.91 9.61
N GLN A 188 10.03 -1.81 9.00
CA GLN A 188 8.57 -1.66 8.85
C GLN A 188 7.87 -1.60 10.22
N GLN A 189 8.25 -2.46 11.17
CA GLN A 189 7.77 -2.40 12.55
C GLN A 189 8.09 -1.04 13.21
N ARG A 190 9.33 -0.57 13.05
CA ARG A 190 9.75 0.74 13.57
C ARG A 190 9.00 1.90 12.92
N ALA A 191 8.68 1.78 11.63
CA ALA A 191 7.89 2.76 10.91
C ALA A 191 6.45 2.81 11.44
N ALA A 192 5.85 1.66 11.74
CA ALA A 192 4.53 1.59 12.37
C ALA A 192 4.51 2.27 13.76
N GLU A 193 5.53 2.06 14.57
CA GLU A 193 5.68 2.74 15.87
C GLU A 193 5.83 4.25 15.70
N ALA A 194 6.64 4.70 14.74
CA ALA A 194 6.78 6.12 14.42
C ALA A 194 5.44 6.72 13.97
N ILE A 195 4.64 6.00 13.18
CA ILE A 195 3.31 6.44 12.77
C ILE A 195 2.39 6.62 13.98
N LYS A 196 2.36 5.66 14.91
CA LYS A 196 1.57 5.77 16.14
C LYS A 196 2.01 6.95 17.02
N GLU A 197 3.32 7.15 17.15
CA GLU A 197 3.89 8.27 17.90
C GLU A 197 3.47 9.62 17.30
N LEU A 198 3.51 9.77 15.97
CA LEU A 198 3.18 11.02 15.29
C LEU A 198 1.68 11.30 15.22
N ALA A 199 0.85 10.26 15.24
CA ALA A 199 -0.61 10.39 15.26
C ALA A 199 -1.19 10.65 16.67
N SER A 200 -0.38 10.47 17.71
CA SER A 200 -0.70 10.77 19.12
C SER A 200 -0.45 12.23 19.46
#